data_AF-A0AAW2UNR7-F1
#
_entry.id   AF-A0AAW2UNR7-F1
#
_cell.length_a   1.000
_cell.length_b   1.000
_cell.length_c   1.000
_cell.angle_alpha   90.00
_cell.angle_beta   90.00
_cell.angle_gamma   90.00
#
_symmetry.space_group_name_H-M   'P 1'
#
loop_
_entity.id
_entity.type
_entity.pdbx_description
1 polymer ?
#
loop_
_entity_poly.entity_id
_entity_poly.type
_entity_poly.pdbx_seq_one_letter_code
_entity_poly.pdbx_strand_id
1 'polypeptide(L)'
;MSYLVETAASVAVAATIVGAAASFLVRRTKSSEVTEIPTKICEDCGGSGVCSECNGEGFVLKRLSEGSAEKARLMAKNMATRYTAGLPKKWSYCTKCSSARSCNTCGGSGKLSY
;
A
#
# COMPACT_ATOMS: atom_id res chain seq x y z
N MET A 1 7.40 -23.83 58.50
CA MET A 1 7.39 -22.44 57.99
C MET A 1 8.23 -22.38 56.71
N SER A 2 7.62 -22.34 55.52
CA SER A 2 8.26 -21.80 54.30
C SER A 2 7.38 -21.86 53.03
N TYR A 3 6.60 -22.93 52.81
CA TYR A 3 6.00 -23.19 51.48
C TYR A 3 4.80 -22.32 51.06
N LEU A 4 4.07 -21.68 51.99
CA LEU A 4 2.90 -20.84 51.66
C LEU A 4 3.27 -19.38 51.32
N VAL A 5 4.44 -18.91 51.75
CA VAL A 5 4.88 -17.52 51.54
C VAL A 5 5.49 -17.34 50.15
N GLU A 6 6.25 -18.32 49.67
CA GLU A 6 6.88 -18.30 48.33
C GLU A 6 5.87 -18.30 47.18
N THR A 7 4.74 -19.01 47.35
CA THR A 7 3.70 -19.09 46.32
C THR A 7 2.84 -17.83 46.26
N ALA A 8 2.52 -17.23 47.42
CA ALA A 8 1.78 -15.98 47.48
C ALA A 8 2.59 -14.79 46.92
N ALA A 9 3.90 -14.72 47.21
CA ALA A 9 4.79 -13.69 46.68
C ALA A 9 4.91 -13.77 45.15
N SER A 10 5.03 -14.98 44.60
CA SER A 10 5.20 -15.19 43.15
C SER A 10 3.96 -14.81 42.34
N VAL A 11 2.76 -15.09 42.85
CA VAL A 11 1.49 -14.71 42.20
C VAL A 11 1.29 -13.19 42.22
N ALA A 12 1.66 -12.52 43.32
CA ALA A 12 1.55 -11.07 43.45
C ALA A 12 2.47 -10.33 42.45
N VAL A 13 3.70 -10.81 42.26
CA VAL A 13 4.65 -10.22 41.30
C VAL A 13 4.15 -10.40 39.86
N ALA A 14 3.66 -11.59 39.48
CA ALA A 14 3.12 -11.82 38.14
C ALA A 14 1.88 -10.95 37.83
N ALA A 15 0.98 -10.78 38.80
CA ALA A 15 -0.21 -9.95 38.65
C ALA A 15 0.12 -8.46 38.42
N THR A 16 1.16 -7.94 39.08
CA THR A 16 1.60 -6.54 38.89
C THR A 16 2.20 -6.29 37.51
N ILE A 17 2.95 -7.25 36.95
CA ILE A 17 3.58 -7.12 35.62
C ILE A 17 2.51 -7.14 34.51
N VAL A 18 1.53 -8.05 34.59
CA VAL A 18 0.44 -8.11 33.61
C VAL A 18 -0.49 -6.89 33.72
N GLY A 19 -0.77 -6.43 34.96
CA GLY A 19 -1.56 -5.22 35.20
C GLY A 19 -0.88 -3.94 34.67
N ALA A 20 0.44 -3.81 34.85
CA ALA A 20 1.20 -2.67 34.34
C ALA A 20 1.24 -2.66 32.80
N ALA A 21 1.46 -3.81 32.17
CA ALA A 21 1.44 -3.93 30.70
C ALA A 21 0.07 -3.56 30.11
N ALA A 22 -1.03 -4.05 30.71
CA ALA A 22 -2.38 -3.70 30.28
C ALA A 22 -2.67 -2.20 30.44
N SER A 23 -2.25 -1.60 31.57
CA SER A 23 -2.41 -0.16 31.81
C SER A 23 -1.62 0.70 30.82
N PHE A 24 -0.42 0.27 30.46
CA PHE A 24 0.43 0.96 29.49
C PHE A 24 -0.15 0.87 28.07
N LEU A 25 -0.71 -0.29 27.68
CA LEU A 25 -1.44 -0.46 26.43
C LEU A 25 -2.70 0.41 26.36
N VAL A 26 -3.50 0.45 27.44
CA VAL A 26 -4.70 1.32 27.51
C VAL A 26 -4.34 2.81 27.46
N ARG A 27 -3.22 3.24 28.07
CA ARG A 27 -2.74 4.62 27.94
C ARG A 27 -2.23 4.93 26.52
N ARG A 28 -1.57 3.98 25.85
CA ARG A 28 -1.17 4.11 24.44
C ARG A 28 -2.37 4.23 23.51
N THR A 29 -3.44 3.46 23.72
CA THR A 29 -4.66 3.55 22.89
C THR A 29 -5.43 4.85 23.13
N LYS A 30 -5.51 5.33 24.38
CA LYS A 30 -6.12 6.65 24.67
C LYS A 30 -5.31 7.84 24.15
N SER A 31 -3.98 7.77 24.17
CA SER A 31 -3.14 8.82 23.56
C SER A 31 -3.15 8.76 22.02
N SER A 32 -3.66 7.69 21.44
CA SER A 32 -4.00 7.57 20.03
C SER A 32 -5.50 7.82 19.80
N GLU A 33 -6.12 8.67 20.62
CA GLU A 33 -7.22 9.51 20.15
C GLU A 33 -6.59 10.46 19.14
N VAL A 34 -6.40 9.92 17.92
CA VAL A 34 -6.09 10.69 16.73
C VAL A 34 -7.17 11.75 16.72
N THR A 35 -6.79 12.99 17.03
CA THR A 35 -7.62 14.13 16.73
C THR A 35 -7.91 13.95 15.25
N GLU A 36 -9.13 13.52 14.89
CA GLU A 36 -9.50 13.25 13.52
C GLU A 36 -9.51 14.61 12.84
N ILE A 37 -8.33 15.05 12.37
CA ILE A 37 -8.19 16.19 11.50
C ILE A 37 -9.14 15.87 10.35
N PRO A 38 -10.14 16.72 10.07
CA PRO A 38 -11.08 16.46 9.00
C PRO A 38 -10.27 16.19 7.73
N THR A 39 -10.29 14.96 7.25
CA THR A 39 -9.57 14.58 6.03
C THR A 39 -10.58 14.37 4.92
N LYS A 40 -10.33 14.98 3.76
CA LYS A 40 -11.09 14.68 2.54
C LYS A 40 -10.41 13.57 1.75
N ILE A 41 -11.21 12.73 1.09
CA ILE A 41 -10.67 11.72 0.17
C ILE A 41 -9.98 12.45 -0.99
N CYS A 42 -8.81 11.98 -1.39
CA CYS A 42 -8.13 12.50 -2.57
C CYS A 42 -8.88 12.02 -3.83
N GLU A 43 -9.55 12.94 -4.51
CA GLU A 43 -10.37 12.63 -5.70
C GLU A 43 -9.50 12.16 -6.88
N ASP A 44 -8.30 12.71 -7.06
CA ASP A 44 -7.38 12.35 -8.15
C ASP A 44 -7.00 10.85 -8.17
N CYS A 45 -7.02 10.20 -7.02
CA CYS A 45 -6.77 8.77 -6.87
C CYS A 45 -7.95 7.99 -6.29
N GLY A 46 -9.11 8.62 -6.10
CA GLY A 46 -10.29 8.02 -5.46
C GLY A 46 -10.00 7.42 -4.08
N GLY A 47 -9.07 8.00 -3.33
CA GLY A 47 -8.66 7.49 -2.02
C GLY A 47 -7.63 6.35 -2.02
N SER A 48 -7.22 5.83 -3.18
CA SER A 48 -6.26 4.72 -3.23
C SER A 48 -4.84 5.08 -2.81
N GLY A 49 -4.44 6.35 -3.00
CA GLY A 49 -3.05 6.78 -2.85
C GLY A 49 -2.12 6.30 -3.97
N VAL A 50 -2.62 5.53 -4.94
CA VAL A 50 -1.82 4.97 -6.03
C VAL A 50 -1.88 5.87 -7.25
N CYS A 51 -0.78 5.94 -8.01
CA CYS A 51 -0.80 6.66 -9.29
C CYS A 51 -1.75 5.97 -10.28
N SER A 52 -2.78 6.68 -10.73
CA SER A 52 -3.80 6.14 -11.66
C SER A 52 -3.30 5.86 -13.07
N GLU A 53 -2.14 6.40 -13.46
CA GLU A 53 -1.59 6.17 -14.81
C GLU A 53 -0.80 4.86 -14.89
N CYS A 54 0.06 4.60 -13.90
CA CYS A 54 0.89 3.40 -13.86
C CYS A 54 0.35 2.32 -12.91
N ASN A 55 -0.77 2.58 -12.23
CA ASN A 55 -1.39 1.68 -11.25
C ASN A 55 -0.40 1.14 -10.20
N GLY A 56 0.56 1.97 -9.80
CA GLY A 56 1.56 1.62 -8.79
C GLY A 56 2.79 0.85 -9.32
N GLU A 57 2.87 0.57 -10.62
CA GLU A 57 4.04 -0.10 -11.20
C GLU A 57 5.24 0.85 -11.36
N GLY A 58 4.97 2.15 -11.55
CA GLY A 58 6.00 3.18 -11.77
C GLY A 58 6.51 3.25 -13.20
N PHE A 59 6.02 2.39 -14.09
CA PHE A 59 6.26 2.43 -15.53
C PHE A 59 4.95 2.27 -16.28
N VAL A 60 4.95 2.69 -17.54
CA VAL A 60 3.85 2.50 -18.49
C VAL A 60 4.35 1.72 -19.69
N LEU A 61 3.54 0.78 -20.14
CA LEU A 61 3.82 0.04 -21.36
C LEU A 61 3.53 0.94 -22.57
N LYS A 62 4.51 1.11 -23.47
CA LYS A 62 4.29 1.86 -24.72
C LYS A 62 3.41 1.02 -25.65
N ARG A 63 2.09 1.27 -25.57
CA ARG A 63 1.09 0.60 -26.39
C ARG A 63 1.31 0.98 -27.86
N LEU A 64 1.37 -0.02 -28.73
CA LEU A 64 1.16 0.19 -30.16
C LEU A 64 -0.29 0.64 -30.38
N SER A 65 -0.56 1.45 -31.41
CA SER A 65 -1.95 1.68 -31.82
C SER A 65 -2.60 0.35 -32.19
N GLU A 66 -3.91 0.23 -31.99
CA GLU A 66 -4.63 -1.03 -32.22
C GLU A 66 -4.40 -1.59 -33.63
N GLY A 67 -4.43 -0.73 -34.65
CA GLY A 67 -4.13 -1.11 -36.03
C GLY A 67 -2.69 -1.60 -36.24
N SER A 68 -1.71 -0.99 -35.55
CA SER A 68 -0.31 -1.44 -35.61
C SER A 68 -0.11 -2.76 -34.87
N ALA A 69 -0.79 -2.92 -33.73
CA ALA A 69 -0.77 -4.15 -32.96
C ALA A 69 -1.37 -5.29 -33.78
N GLU A 70 -2.53 -5.08 -34.41
CA GLU A 70 -3.20 -6.09 -35.24
C GLU A 70 -2.39 -6.42 -36.49
N LYS A 71 -1.84 -5.41 -37.17
CA LYS A 71 -0.90 -5.64 -38.28
C LYS A 71 0.29 -6.51 -37.85
N ALA A 72 0.85 -6.28 -36.66
CA ALA A 72 1.94 -7.09 -36.14
C ALA A 72 1.50 -8.54 -35.85
N ARG A 73 0.27 -8.76 -35.37
CA ARG A 73 -0.30 -10.11 -35.17
C ARG A 73 -0.49 -10.84 -36.50
N LEU A 74 -1.01 -10.16 -37.52
CA LEU A 74 -1.23 -10.72 -38.86
C LEU A 74 0.10 -11.04 -39.58
N MET A 75 1.13 -10.23 -39.35
CA MET A 75 2.47 -10.44 -39.94
C MET A 75 3.36 -11.42 -39.15
N ALA A 76 2.85 -12.02 -38.07
CA ALA A 76 3.60 -13.00 -37.30
C ALA A 76 3.87 -14.28 -38.13
N LYS A 77 5.13 -14.73 -38.15
CA LYS A 77 5.58 -15.87 -38.98
C LYS A 77 5.14 -17.22 -38.46
N ASN A 78 4.73 -17.31 -37.20
CA ASN A 78 4.31 -18.56 -36.56
C ASN A 78 3.21 -18.32 -35.53
N MET A 79 2.48 -19.39 -35.20
CA MET A 79 1.37 -19.32 -34.24
C MET A 79 1.81 -18.90 -32.83
N ALA A 80 3.03 -19.29 -32.41
CA ALA A 80 3.58 -18.92 -31.10
C ALA A 80 3.74 -17.41 -30.91
N THR A 81 4.08 -16.67 -31.98
CA THR A 81 4.31 -15.22 -31.93
C THR A 81 3.09 -14.39 -32.33
N ARG A 82 2.03 -15.03 -32.85
CA ARG A 82 0.83 -14.34 -33.36
C ARG A 82 0.20 -13.41 -32.34
N TYR A 83 0.08 -13.85 -31.09
CA TYR A 83 -0.56 -13.06 -30.04
C TYR A 83 0.40 -12.14 -29.28
N THR A 84 1.71 -12.37 -29.39
CA THR A 84 2.72 -11.57 -28.69
C THR A 84 3.34 -10.48 -29.57
N ALA A 85 3.23 -10.59 -30.91
CA ALA A 85 3.80 -9.61 -31.84
C ALA A 85 3.23 -8.19 -31.68
N GLY A 86 1.95 -8.06 -31.30
CA GLY A 86 1.28 -6.79 -31.04
C GLY A 86 1.39 -6.30 -29.59
N LEU A 87 2.10 -7.03 -28.71
CA LEU A 87 2.26 -6.61 -27.32
C LEU A 87 3.28 -5.47 -27.19
N PRO A 88 3.10 -4.57 -26.20
CA PRO A 88 4.11 -3.58 -25.87
C PRO A 88 5.44 -4.25 -25.50
N LYS A 89 6.50 -3.96 -26.25
CA LYS A 89 7.85 -4.50 -25.99
C LYS A 89 8.74 -3.55 -25.19
N LYS A 90 8.32 -2.29 -25.05
CA LYS A 90 9.07 -1.26 -24.35
C LYS A 90 8.20 -0.68 -23.25
N TRP A 91 8.78 -0.57 -22.08
CA TRP A 91 8.27 0.21 -20.97
C TRP A 91 8.98 1.56 -20.95
N SER A 92 8.32 2.57 -20.42
CA SER A 92 8.91 3.85 -20.05
C SER A 92 8.53 4.17 -18.62
N TYR A 93 9.38 4.89 -17.90
CA TYR A 93 9.05 5.42 -16.59
C TYR A 93 7.77 6.25 -16.63
N CYS A 94 6.93 6.11 -15.61
CA CYS A 94 5.71 6.90 -15.48
C CYS A 94 6.10 8.34 -15.13
N THR A 95 5.86 9.26 -16.05
CA THR A 95 6.20 10.68 -15.85
C THR A 95 5.19 11.38 -14.96
N LYS A 96 3.92 10.94 -14.90
CA LYS A 96 2.90 11.53 -14.01
C LYS A 96 3.30 11.47 -12.55
N CYS A 97 3.85 10.35 -12.09
CA CYS A 97 4.35 10.20 -10.71
C CYS A 97 5.87 10.23 -10.61
N SER A 98 6.60 10.52 -11.68
CA SER A 98 8.07 10.40 -11.72
C SER A 98 8.58 9.05 -11.18
N SER A 99 7.86 7.96 -11.51
CA SER A 99 8.10 6.60 -10.99
C SER A 99 7.96 6.42 -9.48
N ALA A 100 7.39 7.38 -8.75
CA ALA A 100 7.15 7.28 -7.31
C ALA A 100 6.08 6.24 -6.95
N ARG A 101 5.26 5.80 -7.92
CA ARG A 101 4.16 4.81 -7.77
C ARG A 101 2.97 5.29 -6.95
N SER A 102 3.10 6.43 -6.28
CA SER A 102 2.06 7.08 -5.49
C SER A 102 1.35 8.21 -6.27
N CYS A 103 0.17 8.57 -5.80
CA CYS A 103 -0.53 9.77 -6.22
C CYS A 103 0.24 11.01 -5.70
N ASN A 104 0.70 11.86 -6.60
CA ASN A 104 1.44 13.07 -6.23
C ASN A 104 0.60 14.07 -5.43
N THR A 105 -0.71 14.14 -5.69
CA THR A 105 -1.61 15.10 -5.06
C THR A 105 -1.72 14.90 -3.55
N CYS A 106 -1.82 13.65 -3.10
CA CYS A 106 -1.90 13.30 -1.68
C CYS A 106 -0.62 12.69 -1.10
N GLY A 107 0.48 12.68 -1.87
CA GLY A 107 1.72 12.00 -1.45
C GLY A 107 1.57 10.51 -1.19
N GLY A 108 0.53 9.88 -1.75
CA GLY A 108 0.22 8.46 -1.58
C GLY A 108 -0.64 8.09 -0.37
N SER A 109 -1.10 9.05 0.42
CA SER A 109 -1.96 8.75 1.59
C SER A 109 -3.41 8.40 1.24
N GLY A 110 -3.85 8.75 0.03
CA GLY A 110 -5.26 8.68 -0.38
C GLY A 110 -6.15 9.76 0.27
N LYS A 111 -5.60 10.61 1.13
CA LYS A 111 -6.35 11.61 1.91
C LYS A 111 -5.63 12.95 1.90
N LEU A 112 -6.40 14.03 1.89
CA LEU A 112 -5.88 15.39 2.05
C LEU A 112 -6.37 15.93 3.38
N SER A 113 -5.48 16.57 4.14
CA SER A 113 -5.88 17.39 5.28
C SER A 113 -6.73 18.56 4.77
N TYR A 114 -7.71 18.98 5.57
CA TYR A 114 -8.45 20.21 5.32
C TYR A 114 -7.54 21.44 5.35
#